data_AF-A0A2D3V4C3-F1
#
_entry.id   AF-A0A2D3V4C3-F1
#
_cell.length_a   1.000
_cell.length_b   1.000
_cell.length_c   1.000
_cell.angle_alpha   90.00
_cell.angle_beta   90.00
_cell.angle_gamma   90.00
#
_symmetry.space_group_name_H-M   'P 1'
#
loop_
_entity.id
_entity.type
_entity.pdbx_description
1 polymer ?
#
loop_
_entity_poly.entity_id
_entity_poly.type
_entity_poly.pdbx_seq_one_letter_code
_entity_poly.pdbx_strand_id
1 'polypeptide(L)'
;MTDITADFSICLKEKGVESIAKKEFDLQNINAFLQEAYFLNARIAELNRDLRAIRPAYLSAAQPSRRRHIAGSGQSNRVVPLTDAQRDFNDAESKRLLRELNAKIDRLKQVESVRNQTADTIALKKRSRGGLGGLGRWAAGGAVTAKSPEEEMEDAARKTMAAVRESIILFLQGRLEEAGRVQSEMMDIRLSREIEKSKSILAKSKVGGTIPHIQDEEVQIEPSSSAKRMRMSGDFGSGSAFEAPAPAELTQEQMQQFQEENHELLKHYEDQLDQVKTAEKSILEISELHSTLHANLQQQSEHIDQLVQDSYLATENLGKGNKELKRASERRSTAQALFYSTVAFCSFLVVWDFFI
;
A
#
# COMPACT_ATOMS: atom_id res chain seq x y z
N MET A 1 8.56 -23.59 -16.09
CA MET A 1 7.76 -24.81 -16.37
C MET A 1 7.25 -24.70 -17.80
N THR A 2 7.47 -25.73 -18.63
CA THR A 2 7.00 -25.80 -20.01
C THR A 2 5.51 -26.13 -20.05
N ASP A 3 4.76 -25.51 -20.95
CA ASP A 3 3.32 -25.75 -21.13
C ASP A 3 3.11 -27.11 -21.83
N ILE A 4 2.73 -28.12 -21.04
CA ILE A 4 2.46 -29.50 -21.50
C ILE A 4 0.97 -29.76 -21.78
N THR A 5 0.14 -28.70 -21.79
CA THR A 5 -1.32 -28.83 -21.92
C THR A 5 -1.70 -29.49 -23.25
N ALA A 6 -0.96 -29.20 -24.32
CA ALA A 6 -1.17 -29.82 -25.63
C ALA A 6 -0.92 -31.34 -25.60
N ASP A 7 0.23 -31.76 -25.09
CA ASP A 7 0.61 -33.17 -24.98
C ASP A 7 -0.37 -33.94 -24.08
N PHE A 8 -0.78 -33.33 -22.96
CA PHE A 8 -1.78 -33.92 -22.07
C PHE A 8 -3.16 -34.03 -22.74
N SER A 9 -3.55 -33.04 -23.53
CA SER A 9 -4.82 -33.07 -24.27
C SER A 9 -4.86 -34.18 -25.33
N ILE A 10 -3.71 -34.54 -25.91
CA ILE A 10 -3.58 -35.67 -26.85
C ILE A 10 -3.82 -36.98 -26.10
N CYS A 11 -3.15 -37.17 -24.96
CA CYS A 11 -3.34 -38.36 -24.10
C CYS A 11 -4.79 -38.51 -23.60
N LEU A 12 -5.49 -37.40 -23.32
CA LEU A 12 -6.90 -37.42 -22.92
C LEU A 12 -7.81 -37.88 -24.06
N LYS A 13 -7.56 -37.40 -25.29
CA LYS A 13 -8.30 -37.84 -26.48
C LYS A 13 -8.12 -39.33 -26.75
N GLU A 14 -6.91 -39.87 -26.57
CA GLU A 14 -6.65 -41.31 -26.68
C GLU A 14 -7.44 -42.15 -25.67
N LYS A 15 -7.77 -41.57 -24.50
CA LYS A 15 -8.60 -42.19 -23.46
C LYS A 15 -10.10 -41.97 -23.67
N GLY A 16 -10.52 -41.32 -24.75
CA GLY A 16 -11.93 -40.99 -25.03
C GLY A 16 -12.50 -39.87 -24.17
N VAL A 17 -11.64 -39.04 -23.57
CA VAL A 17 -12.02 -37.89 -22.74
C VAL A 17 -11.81 -36.60 -23.54
N GLU A 18 -12.73 -35.64 -23.41
CA GLU A 18 -12.60 -34.33 -24.07
C GLU A 18 -11.30 -33.62 -23.67
N SER A 19 -10.67 -32.94 -24.63
CA SER A 19 -9.46 -32.15 -24.39
C SER A 19 -9.74 -30.99 -23.43
N ILE A 20 -8.77 -30.69 -22.57
CA ILE A 20 -8.85 -29.53 -21.67
C ILE A 20 -8.98 -28.25 -22.51
N ALA A 21 -10.17 -27.67 -22.52
CA ALA A 21 -10.38 -26.33 -23.02
C ALA A 21 -9.67 -25.34 -22.09
N LYS A 22 -8.94 -24.38 -22.66
CA LYS A 22 -8.36 -23.28 -21.89
C LYS A 22 -9.52 -22.51 -21.27
N LYS A 23 -9.64 -22.54 -19.94
CA LYS A 23 -10.71 -21.83 -19.24
C LYS A 23 -10.49 -20.33 -19.46
N GLU A 24 -11.34 -19.71 -20.27
CA GLU A 24 -11.33 -18.26 -20.44
C GLU A 24 -11.70 -17.62 -19.10
N PHE A 25 -10.83 -16.74 -18.63
CA PHE A 25 -11.01 -16.09 -17.34
C PHE A 25 -11.91 -14.87 -17.53
N ASP A 26 -13.21 -15.07 -17.33
CA ASP A 26 -14.20 -13.99 -17.46
C ASP A 26 -14.43 -13.31 -16.11
N LEU A 27 -13.94 -12.07 -15.99
CA LEU A 27 -14.10 -11.21 -14.81
C LEU A 27 -15.57 -10.94 -14.45
N GLN A 28 -16.49 -10.92 -15.43
CA GLN A 28 -17.90 -10.60 -15.19
C GLN A 28 -18.66 -11.73 -14.47
N ASN A 29 -18.15 -12.97 -14.60
CA ASN A 29 -18.76 -14.15 -14.01
C ASN A 29 -18.07 -14.60 -12.70
N ILE A 30 -17.10 -13.84 -12.18
CA ILE A 30 -16.42 -14.14 -10.92
C ILE A 30 -17.25 -13.67 -9.71
N ASN A 31 -17.03 -14.27 -8.55
CA ASN A 31 -17.55 -13.79 -7.27
C ASN A 31 -17.31 -12.28 -7.07
N ALA A 32 -18.32 -11.58 -6.55
CA ALA A 32 -18.32 -10.15 -6.26
C ALA A 32 -17.09 -9.65 -5.48
N PHE A 33 -16.57 -10.43 -4.53
CA PHE A 33 -15.35 -10.09 -3.78
C PHE A 33 -14.16 -9.90 -4.73
N LEU A 34 -13.96 -10.82 -5.66
CA LEU A 34 -12.83 -10.77 -6.59
C LEU A 34 -13.03 -9.67 -7.62
N GLN A 35 -14.26 -9.43 -8.08
CA GLN A 35 -14.56 -8.31 -8.97
C GLN A 35 -14.15 -6.98 -8.33
N GLU A 36 -14.53 -6.77 -7.07
CA GLU A 36 -14.16 -5.57 -6.32
C GLU A 36 -12.66 -5.50 -6.07
N ALA A 37 -12.00 -6.62 -5.74
CA ALA A 37 -10.55 -6.67 -5.59
C ALA A 37 -9.79 -6.31 -6.89
N TYR A 38 -10.23 -6.84 -8.04
CA TYR A 38 -9.64 -6.49 -9.34
C TYR A 38 -9.85 -5.02 -9.69
N PHE A 39 -11.06 -4.49 -9.44
CA PHE A 39 -11.36 -3.08 -9.63
C PHE A 39 -10.46 -2.18 -8.78
N LEU A 40 -10.30 -2.50 -7.49
CA LEU A 40 -9.41 -1.78 -6.58
C LEU A 40 -7.95 -1.86 -7.04
N ASN A 41 -7.47 -3.04 -7.44
CA ASN A 41 -6.11 -3.20 -7.95
C ASN A 41 -5.86 -2.34 -9.20
N ALA A 42 -6.80 -2.33 -10.14
CA ALA A 42 -6.71 -1.50 -11.33
C ALA A 42 -6.63 -0.01 -10.98
N ARG A 43 -7.44 0.45 -10.03
CA ARG A 43 -7.45 1.86 -9.59
C ARG A 43 -6.18 2.25 -8.82
N ILE A 44 -5.62 1.36 -7.99
CA ILE A 44 -4.34 1.56 -7.30
C ILE A 44 -3.18 1.59 -8.32
N ALA A 45 -3.24 0.74 -9.36
CA ALA A 45 -2.24 0.73 -10.42
C ALA A 45 -2.28 2.00 -11.27
N GLU A 46 -3.48 2.50 -11.58
CA GLU A 46 -3.70 3.79 -12.26
C GLU A 46 -3.10 4.95 -11.44
N LEU A 47 -3.46 5.06 -10.16
CA LEU A 47 -2.91 6.08 -9.27
C LEU A 47 -1.38 6.03 -9.21
N ASN A 48 -0.79 4.84 -9.05
CA ASN A 48 0.66 4.67 -9.07
C ASN A 48 1.30 5.12 -10.38
N ARG A 49 0.64 4.83 -11.52
CA ARG A 49 1.12 5.23 -12.83
C ARG A 49 1.10 6.76 -12.97
N ASP A 50 0.03 7.39 -12.54
CA ASP A 50 -0.17 8.83 -12.65
C ASP A 50 0.80 9.60 -11.73
N LEU A 51 1.00 9.14 -10.49
CA LEU A 51 2.01 9.69 -9.57
C LEU A 51 3.42 9.63 -10.18
N ARG A 52 3.79 8.48 -10.77
CA ARG A 52 5.09 8.32 -11.44
C ARG A 52 5.22 9.18 -12.69
N ALA A 53 4.15 9.36 -13.45
CA ALA A 53 4.14 10.20 -14.65
C ALA A 53 4.31 11.69 -14.31
N ILE A 54 3.67 12.14 -13.21
CA ILE A 54 3.73 13.53 -12.75
C ILE A 54 5.05 13.84 -12.03
N ARG A 55 5.70 12.86 -11.39
CA ARG A 55 6.92 13.03 -10.59
C ARG A 55 8.00 13.93 -11.24
N PRO A 56 8.42 13.74 -12.51
CA PRO A 56 9.48 14.57 -13.10
C PRO A 56 9.07 16.04 -13.23
N ALA A 57 7.81 16.28 -13.60
CA ALA A 57 7.26 17.60 -13.83
C ALA A 57 6.93 18.33 -12.52
N TYR A 58 6.55 17.57 -11.50
CA TYR A 58 6.28 18.02 -10.13
C TYR A 58 7.58 18.38 -9.40
N LEU A 59 8.62 17.56 -9.54
CA LEU A 59 9.93 17.80 -8.92
C LEU A 59 10.83 18.72 -9.74
N SER A 60 10.36 19.35 -10.81
CA SER A 60 11.18 20.28 -11.58
C SER A 60 11.37 21.59 -10.81
N ALA A 61 12.63 22.02 -10.62
CA ALA A 61 12.98 23.32 -10.06
C ALA A 61 12.95 24.45 -11.10
N ALA A 62 12.69 24.13 -12.37
CA ALA A 62 12.67 25.12 -13.44
C ALA A 62 11.41 25.99 -13.33
N GLN A 63 11.59 27.32 -13.30
CA GLN A 63 10.45 28.22 -13.43
C GLN A 63 9.78 28.03 -14.81
N PRO A 64 8.44 27.99 -14.89
CA PRO A 64 7.75 27.94 -16.16
C PRO A 64 8.17 29.17 -16.97
N SER A 65 8.83 28.95 -18.11
CA SER A 65 9.30 30.04 -18.95
C SER A 65 8.10 30.85 -19.43
N ARG A 66 8.00 32.13 -19.03
CA ARG A 66 7.01 33.08 -19.57
C ARG A 66 7.31 33.50 -21.01
N ARG A 67 8.23 32.83 -21.71
CA ARG A 67 8.58 33.15 -23.09
C ARG A 67 7.57 32.48 -24.02
N ARG A 68 6.66 33.28 -24.60
CA ARG A 68 5.83 32.87 -25.75
C ARG A 68 6.78 32.33 -26.83
N HIS A 69 6.77 31.02 -27.03
CA HIS A 69 7.54 30.38 -28.08
C HIS A 69 6.94 30.80 -29.43
N ILE A 70 7.68 31.60 -30.19
CA ILE A 70 7.51 31.72 -31.64
C ILE A 70 7.76 30.33 -32.21
N ALA A 71 6.78 29.83 -32.98
CA ALA A 71 6.78 28.50 -33.56
C ALA A 71 7.99 28.31 -34.48
N GLY A 72 8.90 27.42 -34.08
CA GLY A 72 10.08 27.05 -34.84
C GLY A 72 10.55 25.66 -34.43
N SER A 73 10.14 24.67 -35.22
CA SER A 73 10.66 23.30 -35.37
C SER A 73 11.40 22.63 -34.20
N GLY A 74 10.79 21.54 -33.67
CA GLY A 74 11.52 20.34 -33.25
C GLY A 74 12.00 20.28 -31.80
N GLN A 75 11.12 19.96 -30.85
CA GLN A 75 11.46 19.25 -29.60
C GLN A 75 10.18 18.86 -28.84
N SER A 76 9.65 17.65 -29.10
CA SER A 76 8.41 17.16 -28.49
C SER A 76 8.59 16.43 -27.16
N ASN A 77 9.59 16.79 -26.34
CA ASN A 77 9.82 16.07 -25.08
C ASN A 77 10.27 16.95 -23.90
N ARG A 78 9.97 18.26 -23.94
CA ARG A 78 10.21 19.13 -22.79
C ARG A 78 9.08 18.94 -21.79
N VAL A 79 9.39 18.27 -20.69
CA VAL A 79 8.53 18.19 -19.50
C VAL A 79 8.24 19.62 -19.03
N VAL A 80 7.02 20.09 -19.24
CA VAL A 80 6.58 21.41 -18.77
C VAL A 80 6.48 21.34 -17.24
N PRO A 81 7.22 22.18 -16.50
CA PRO A 81 7.14 22.18 -15.04
C PRO A 81 5.74 22.56 -14.58
N LEU A 82 5.20 21.85 -13.58
CA LEU A 82 3.90 22.19 -13.00
C LEU A 82 4.01 23.52 -12.24
N THR A 83 2.95 24.32 -12.27
CA THR A 83 2.79 25.48 -11.38
C THR A 83 2.51 25.01 -9.95
N ASP A 84 2.78 25.84 -8.94
CA ASP A 84 2.55 25.48 -7.54
C ASP A 84 1.07 25.13 -7.29
N ALA A 85 0.14 25.87 -7.88
CA ALA A 85 -1.30 25.55 -7.82
C ALA A 85 -1.66 24.19 -8.44
N GLN A 86 -1.01 23.79 -9.54
CA GLN A 86 -1.23 22.47 -10.14
C GLN A 86 -0.65 21.35 -9.26
N ARG A 87 0.47 21.60 -8.58
CA ARG A 87 1.03 20.65 -7.62
C ARG A 87 0.10 20.45 -6.43
N ASP A 88 -0.42 21.54 -5.86
CA ASP A 88 -1.37 21.49 -4.74
C ASP A 88 -2.66 20.75 -5.11
N PHE A 89 -3.19 20.98 -6.32
CA PHE A 89 -4.35 20.25 -6.83
C PHE A 89 -4.07 18.74 -6.93
N ASN A 90 -2.93 18.35 -7.53
CA ASN A 90 -2.55 16.95 -7.66
C ASN A 90 -2.31 16.27 -6.30
N ASP A 91 -1.74 17.00 -5.33
CA ASP A 91 -1.53 16.50 -3.98
C ASP A 91 -2.88 16.27 -3.27
N ALA A 92 -3.81 17.21 -3.40
CA ALA A 92 -5.15 17.09 -2.84
C ALA A 92 -5.95 15.94 -3.48
N GLU A 93 -5.87 15.80 -4.81
CA GLU A 93 -6.51 14.71 -5.54
C GLU A 93 -5.93 13.36 -5.15
N SER A 94 -4.60 13.23 -5.12
CA SER A 94 -3.91 11.99 -4.75
C SER A 94 -4.25 11.56 -3.33
N LYS A 95 -4.27 12.50 -2.38
CA LYS A 95 -4.71 12.23 -0.99
C LYS A 95 -6.15 11.74 -0.94
N ARG A 96 -7.05 12.38 -1.68
CA ARG A 96 -8.46 11.98 -1.73
C ARG A 96 -8.58 10.55 -2.24
N LEU A 97 -7.89 10.22 -3.34
CA LEU A 97 -7.90 8.88 -3.93
C LEU A 97 -7.29 7.84 -2.98
N LEU A 98 -6.19 8.14 -2.30
CA LEU A 98 -5.61 7.23 -1.30
C LEU A 98 -6.58 6.94 -0.16
N ARG A 99 -7.25 7.96 0.40
CA ARG A 99 -8.24 7.78 1.47
C ARG A 99 -9.46 7.01 0.99
N GLU A 100 -9.95 7.32 -0.20
CA GLU A 100 -11.09 6.61 -0.80
C GLU A 100 -10.76 5.13 -1.01
N LEU A 101 -9.60 4.83 -1.58
CA LEU A 101 -9.13 3.47 -1.80
C LEU A 101 -8.92 2.72 -0.48
N ASN A 102 -8.32 3.36 0.52
CA ASN A 102 -8.16 2.76 1.84
C ASN A 102 -9.52 2.41 2.46
N ALA A 103 -10.47 3.35 2.43
CA ALA A 103 -11.81 3.12 2.94
C ALA A 103 -12.55 1.98 2.21
N LYS A 104 -12.35 1.83 0.90
CA LYS A 104 -12.92 0.70 0.14
C LYS A 104 -12.27 -0.63 0.52
N ILE A 105 -10.95 -0.67 0.68
CA ILE A 105 -10.24 -1.87 1.13
C ILE A 105 -10.69 -2.25 2.55
N ASP A 106 -10.85 -1.28 3.45
CA ASP A 106 -11.33 -1.52 4.81
C ASP A 106 -12.77 -2.07 4.81
N ARG A 107 -13.64 -1.55 3.95
CA ARG A 107 -14.99 -2.11 3.76
C ARG A 107 -14.92 -3.55 3.24
N LEU A 108 -14.08 -3.84 2.26
CA LEU A 108 -13.90 -5.18 1.72
C LEU A 108 -13.44 -6.16 2.81
N LYS A 109 -12.51 -5.72 3.67
CA LYS A 109 -12.04 -6.46 4.85
C LYS A 109 -13.14 -6.69 5.87
N GLN A 110 -13.93 -5.67 6.20
CA GLN A 110 -15.05 -5.77 7.14
C GLN A 110 -16.12 -6.75 6.64
N VAL A 111 -16.47 -6.69 5.36
CA VAL A 111 -17.43 -7.62 4.74
C VAL A 111 -16.94 -9.06 4.88
N GLU A 112 -15.66 -9.33 4.62
CA GLU A 112 -15.11 -10.68 4.75
C GLU A 112 -15.04 -11.14 6.22
N SER A 113 -14.68 -10.24 7.14
CA SER A 113 -14.69 -10.53 8.58
C SER A 113 -16.10 -10.91 9.08
N VAL A 114 -17.12 -10.12 8.71
CA VAL A 114 -18.52 -10.41 9.04
C VAL A 114 -18.97 -11.72 8.42
N ARG A 115 -18.56 -12.01 7.18
CA ARG A 115 -18.87 -13.28 6.51
C ARG A 115 -18.30 -14.47 7.29
N ASN A 116 -17.04 -14.40 7.72
CA ASN A 116 -16.39 -15.46 8.49
C ASN A 116 -17.06 -15.66 9.86
N GLN A 117 -17.31 -14.58 10.60
CA GLN A 117 -18.02 -14.62 11.88
C GLN A 117 -19.45 -15.17 11.74
N THR A 118 -20.15 -14.79 10.68
CA THR A 118 -21.50 -15.30 10.38
C THR A 118 -21.46 -16.79 10.07
N ALA A 119 -20.46 -17.26 9.31
CA ALA A 119 -20.29 -18.68 9.03
C ALA A 119 -20.04 -19.49 10.31
N ASP A 120 -19.19 -19.00 11.21
CA ASP A 120 -18.87 -19.67 12.48
C ASP A 120 -20.10 -19.73 13.41
N THR A 121 -20.83 -18.63 13.55
CA THR A 121 -22.05 -18.58 14.37
C THR A 121 -23.16 -19.46 13.81
N ILE A 122 -23.31 -19.52 12.48
CA ILE A 122 -24.25 -20.44 11.82
C ILE A 122 -23.84 -21.90 12.06
N ALA A 123 -22.54 -22.23 11.94
CA ALA A 123 -22.04 -23.58 12.20
C ALA A 123 -22.31 -24.00 13.66
N LEU A 124 -22.02 -23.13 14.63
CA LEU A 124 -22.33 -23.34 16.05
C LEU A 124 -23.83 -23.53 16.29
N LYS A 125 -24.69 -22.72 15.64
CA LYS A 125 -26.14 -22.82 15.78
C LYS A 125 -26.71 -24.09 15.13
N LYS A 126 -26.17 -24.53 13.99
CA LYS A 126 -26.50 -25.83 13.38
C LYS A 126 -26.17 -26.97 14.33
N ARG A 127 -25.03 -26.87 15.02
CA ARG A 127 -24.60 -27.85 16.03
C ARG A 127 -25.50 -27.87 17.27
N SER A 128 -25.90 -26.70 17.78
CA SER A 128 -26.73 -26.61 18.98
C SER A 128 -28.21 -26.95 18.76
N ARG A 129 -28.74 -26.80 17.53
CA ARG A 129 -30.12 -27.18 17.18
C ARG A 129 -30.37 -28.67 17.00
N GLY A 130 -29.32 -29.50 16.98
CA GLY A 130 -29.42 -30.92 16.66
C GLY A 130 -29.89 -31.78 17.84
N GLY A 131 -31.20 -31.88 18.08
CA GLY A 131 -31.78 -32.81 19.07
C GLY A 131 -31.34 -34.27 18.85
N LEU A 132 -31.96 -34.98 17.89
CA LEU A 132 -31.62 -36.38 17.56
C LEU A 132 -30.24 -36.55 16.90
N GLY A 133 -29.70 -35.50 16.26
CA GLY A 133 -28.37 -35.51 15.65
C GLY A 133 -27.22 -35.57 16.66
N GLY A 134 -27.39 -34.95 17.84
CA GLY A 134 -26.43 -35.04 18.94
C GLY A 134 -26.36 -36.44 19.56
N LEU A 135 -27.50 -37.14 19.64
CA LEU A 135 -27.57 -38.53 20.12
C LEU A 135 -26.95 -39.52 19.12
N GLY A 136 -27.13 -39.31 17.81
CA GLY A 136 -26.47 -40.11 16.78
C GLY A 136 -24.94 -39.95 16.78
N ARG A 137 -24.42 -38.73 17.02
CA ARG A 137 -22.97 -38.45 17.15
C ARG A 137 -22.37 -39.06 18.41
N TRP A 138 -23.11 -39.06 19.52
CA TRP A 138 -22.71 -39.75 20.74
C TRP A 138 -22.68 -41.27 20.57
N ALA A 139 -23.72 -41.84 19.93
CA ALA A 139 -23.82 -43.28 19.69
C ALA A 139 -22.75 -43.82 18.71
N ALA A 140 -22.23 -42.97 17.82
CA ALA A 140 -21.10 -43.30 16.95
C ALA A 140 -19.72 -43.26 17.66
N GLY A 141 -19.69 -43.04 18.98
CA GLY A 141 -18.46 -42.98 19.77
C GLY A 141 -17.78 -41.60 19.81
N GLY A 142 -18.46 -40.55 19.34
CA GLY A 142 -17.97 -39.17 19.36
C GLY A 142 -18.55 -38.32 20.51
N ALA A 143 -17.94 -37.16 20.77
CA ALA A 143 -18.55 -36.16 21.65
C ALA A 143 -19.83 -35.57 21.01
N VAL A 144 -20.80 -35.14 21.82
CA VAL A 144 -22.03 -34.44 21.32
C VAL A 144 -21.66 -33.20 20.47
N THR A 145 -20.47 -32.63 20.70
CA THR A 145 -19.91 -31.48 19.98
C THR A 145 -18.97 -31.82 18.81
N ALA A 146 -18.65 -33.09 18.56
CA ALA A 146 -17.73 -33.53 17.52
C ALA A 146 -18.27 -33.16 16.12
N LYS A 147 -17.45 -32.51 15.30
CA LYS A 147 -17.86 -32.10 13.95
C LYS A 147 -18.16 -33.35 13.11
N SER A 148 -19.17 -33.27 12.23
CA SER A 148 -19.33 -34.33 11.23
C SER A 148 -18.18 -34.24 10.21
N PRO A 149 -17.76 -35.36 9.59
CA PRO A 149 -16.68 -35.31 8.59
C PRO A 149 -17.02 -34.39 7.41
N GLU A 150 -18.30 -34.28 7.05
CA GLU A 150 -18.79 -33.33 6.04
C GLU A 150 -18.68 -31.87 6.52
N GLU A 151 -19.04 -31.58 7.78
CA GLU A 151 -18.88 -30.25 8.39
C GLU A 151 -17.39 -29.85 8.48
N GLU A 152 -16.50 -30.79 8.78
CA GLU A 152 -15.05 -30.55 8.79
C GLU A 152 -14.48 -30.21 7.41
N MET A 153 -14.93 -30.91 6.36
CA MET A 153 -14.53 -30.63 4.98
C MET A 153 -15.00 -29.25 4.53
N GLU A 154 -16.25 -28.90 4.81
CA GLU A 154 -16.77 -27.56 4.52
C GLU A 154 -16.01 -26.47 5.30
N ASP A 155 -15.73 -26.70 6.58
CA ASP A 155 -14.98 -25.77 7.42
C ASP A 155 -13.56 -25.56 6.89
N ALA A 156 -12.86 -26.62 6.46
CA ALA A 156 -11.53 -26.49 5.88
C ALA A 156 -11.55 -25.74 4.54
N ALA A 157 -12.51 -26.02 3.66
CA ALA A 157 -12.69 -25.28 2.41
C ALA A 157 -13.02 -23.80 2.66
N ARG A 158 -13.78 -23.50 3.72
CA ARG A 158 -14.05 -22.12 4.15
C ARG A 158 -12.77 -21.44 4.65
N LYS A 159 -11.97 -22.12 5.49
CA LYS A 159 -10.69 -21.60 6.00
C LYS A 159 -9.69 -21.32 4.89
N THR A 160 -9.55 -22.22 3.91
CA THR A 160 -8.65 -21.99 2.76
C THR A 160 -9.12 -20.78 1.95
N MET A 161 -10.43 -20.65 1.70
CA MET A 161 -10.96 -19.49 0.98
C MET A 161 -10.78 -18.17 1.76
N ALA A 162 -10.96 -18.19 3.09
CA ALA A 162 -10.70 -17.04 3.96
C ALA A 162 -9.22 -16.62 3.88
N ALA A 163 -8.28 -17.57 3.97
CA ALA A 163 -6.86 -17.29 3.84
C ALA A 163 -6.50 -16.67 2.48
N VAL A 164 -7.08 -17.17 1.39
CA VAL A 164 -6.90 -16.58 0.05
C VAL A 164 -7.43 -15.16 -0.02
N ARG A 165 -8.61 -14.88 0.54
CA ARG A 165 -9.18 -13.53 0.51
C ARG A 165 -8.42 -12.55 1.37
N GLU A 166 -7.96 -12.99 2.53
CA GLU A 166 -7.15 -12.15 3.43
C GLU A 166 -5.78 -11.83 2.82
N SER A 167 -5.14 -12.79 2.15
CA SER A 167 -3.91 -12.52 1.39
C SER A 167 -4.12 -11.55 0.22
N ILE A 168 -5.28 -11.60 -0.46
CA ILE A 168 -5.64 -10.60 -1.49
C ILE A 168 -5.79 -9.21 -0.87
N ILE A 169 -6.45 -9.09 0.29
CA ILE A 169 -6.58 -7.81 0.99
C ILE A 169 -5.20 -7.27 1.40
N LEU A 170 -4.33 -8.11 1.96
CA LEU A 170 -2.96 -7.75 2.31
C LEU A 170 -2.19 -7.26 1.08
N PHE A 171 -2.31 -7.96 -0.05
CA PHE A 171 -1.71 -7.55 -1.31
C PHE A 171 -2.19 -6.16 -1.76
N LEU A 172 -3.50 -5.90 -1.72
CA LEU A 172 -4.07 -4.60 -2.08
C LEU A 172 -3.59 -3.47 -1.15
N GLN A 173 -3.54 -3.75 0.17
CA GLN A 173 -3.01 -2.80 1.15
C GLN A 173 -1.53 -2.51 0.89
N GLY A 174 -0.71 -3.52 0.60
CA GLY A 174 0.71 -3.33 0.26
C GLY A 174 0.89 -2.50 -1.01
N ARG A 175 0.06 -2.72 -2.03
CA ARG A 175 0.07 -1.92 -3.27
C ARG A 175 -0.35 -0.46 -3.05
N LEU A 176 -1.29 -0.22 -2.13
CA LEU A 176 -1.71 1.12 -1.74
C LEU A 176 -0.63 1.84 -0.91
N GLU A 177 0.05 1.10 -0.02
CA GLU A 177 1.21 1.57 0.74
C GLU A 177 2.32 2.06 -0.19
N GLU A 178 2.65 1.27 -1.21
CA GLU A 178 3.65 1.65 -2.21
C GLU A 178 3.29 2.97 -2.91
N ALA A 179 2.01 3.16 -3.23
CA ALA A 179 1.51 4.40 -3.84
C ALA A 179 1.64 5.59 -2.89
N GLY A 180 1.23 5.39 -1.63
CA GLY A 180 1.38 6.38 -0.56
C GLY A 180 2.83 6.78 -0.34
N ARG A 181 3.76 5.82 -0.38
CA ARG A 181 5.20 6.06 -0.26
C ARG A 181 5.73 6.94 -1.40
N VAL A 182 5.34 6.67 -2.65
CA VAL A 182 5.75 7.49 -3.80
C VAL A 182 5.23 8.93 -3.66
N GLN A 183 3.99 9.10 -3.19
CA GLN A 183 3.45 10.43 -2.94
C GLN A 183 4.22 11.15 -1.82
N SER A 184 4.43 10.49 -0.68
CA SER A 184 5.16 11.09 0.46
C SER A 184 6.57 11.53 0.05
N GLU A 185 7.31 10.67 -0.65
CA GLU A 185 8.66 11.00 -1.15
C GLU A 185 8.65 12.28 -2.02
N MET A 186 7.65 12.43 -2.89
CA MET A 186 7.51 13.64 -3.71
C MET A 186 7.25 14.89 -2.86
N MET A 187 6.39 14.78 -1.85
CA MET A 187 6.05 15.88 -0.95
C MET A 187 7.23 16.27 -0.04
N ASP A 188 7.99 15.30 0.45
CA ASP A 188 9.19 15.54 1.26
C ASP A 188 10.26 16.31 0.48
N ILE A 189 10.47 15.94 -0.79
CA ILE A 189 11.39 16.66 -1.69
C ILE A 189 10.89 18.09 -1.95
N ARG A 190 9.57 18.30 -2.06
CA ARG A 190 9.03 19.66 -2.22
C ARG A 190 9.24 20.50 -0.96
N LEU A 191 8.88 19.97 0.21
CA LEU A 191 9.01 20.66 1.49
C LEU A 191 10.47 21.02 1.78
N SER A 192 11.39 20.06 1.63
CA SER A 192 12.82 20.32 1.81
C SER A 192 13.33 21.46 0.93
N ARG A 193 12.88 21.54 -0.33
CA ARG A 193 13.22 22.65 -1.22
C ARG A 193 12.58 23.97 -0.82
N GLU A 194 11.34 23.97 -0.34
CA GLU A 194 10.68 25.18 0.17
C GLU A 194 11.40 25.71 1.42
N ILE A 195 11.82 24.81 2.32
CA ILE A 195 12.65 25.13 3.48
C ILE A 195 14.03 25.66 3.06
N GLU A 196 14.66 25.08 2.05
CA GLU A 196 15.94 25.57 1.53
C GLU A 196 15.80 26.95 0.85
N LYS A 197 14.69 27.18 0.13
CA LYS A 197 14.40 28.49 -0.47
C LYS A 197 14.19 29.56 0.60
N SER A 198 13.42 29.29 1.66
CA SER A 198 13.22 30.24 2.75
C SER A 198 14.54 30.58 3.46
N LYS A 199 15.38 29.56 3.70
CA LYS A 199 16.75 29.75 4.22
C LYS A 199 17.64 30.56 3.26
N SER A 200 17.56 30.32 1.96
CA SER A 200 18.36 31.03 0.94
C SER A 200 17.95 32.49 0.80
N ILE A 201 16.66 32.82 0.88
CA ILE A 201 16.17 34.20 0.86
C ILE A 201 16.62 34.94 2.12
N LEU A 202 16.56 34.28 3.28
CA LEU A 202 17.10 34.83 4.54
C LEU A 202 18.62 35.09 4.45
N ALA A 203 19.37 34.19 3.81
CA ALA A 203 20.79 34.38 3.59
C ALA A 203 21.07 35.53 2.61
N LYS A 204 20.27 35.66 1.54
CA LYS A 204 20.38 36.74 0.56
C LYS A 204 19.96 38.10 1.12
N SER A 205 18.96 38.17 1.98
CA SER A 205 18.56 39.44 2.63
C SER A 205 19.62 39.92 3.63
N LYS A 206 20.29 39.00 4.35
CA LYS A 206 21.47 39.35 5.17
C LYS A 206 22.66 39.86 4.36
N VAL A 207 22.85 39.37 3.14
CA VAL A 207 23.98 39.78 2.26
C VAL A 207 23.63 41.00 1.40
N GLY A 208 22.36 41.19 1.03
CA GLY A 208 21.87 42.38 0.33
C GLY A 208 21.72 43.61 1.24
N GLY A 209 21.69 43.38 2.56
CA GLY A 209 21.71 44.40 3.60
C GLY A 209 23.11 44.71 4.14
N THR A 210 24.19 44.49 3.38
CA THR A 210 25.48 45.11 3.71
C THR A 210 25.36 46.61 3.49
N ILE A 211 24.86 47.30 4.51
CA ILE A 211 25.30 48.65 4.84
C ILE A 211 26.83 48.61 4.74
N PRO A 212 27.48 49.49 3.96
CA PRO A 212 28.92 49.66 4.07
C PRO A 212 29.16 50.21 5.47
N HIS A 213 29.41 49.32 6.44
CA HIS A 213 29.94 49.73 7.72
C HIS A 213 31.35 50.22 7.41
N ILE A 214 31.48 51.54 7.28
CA ILE A 214 32.76 52.24 7.31
C ILE A 214 33.37 51.88 8.66
N GLN A 215 34.28 50.93 8.63
CA GLN A 215 35.07 50.52 9.76
C GLN A 215 36.25 51.48 9.80
N ASP A 216 36.15 52.49 10.68
CA ASP A 216 37.32 53.27 11.09
C ASP A 216 38.38 52.30 11.65
N GLU A 217 39.59 52.42 11.10
CA GLU A 217 40.75 51.68 11.57
C GLU A 217 41.18 52.15 12.96
N GLU A 218 41.52 51.21 13.84
CA GLU A 218 42.84 51.20 14.50
C GLU A 218 43.23 49.76 14.91
N VAL A 219 44.25 49.20 14.22
CA VAL A 219 45.48 48.56 14.81
C VAL A 219 45.26 47.28 15.68
N GLN A 220 45.81 46.06 15.47
CA GLN A 220 47.07 45.58 14.86
C GLN A 220 47.17 44.01 14.83
N ILE A 221 47.93 43.47 13.84
CA ILE A 221 48.81 42.25 13.80
C ILE A 221 48.25 40.83 13.48
N GLU A 222 48.39 40.43 12.19
CA GLU A 222 48.96 39.20 11.54
C GLU A 222 48.67 37.74 12.06
N PRO A 223 48.92 36.66 11.26
CA PRO A 223 48.49 36.36 9.87
C PRO A 223 47.98 34.91 9.67
N SER A 224 47.24 34.60 8.59
CA SER A 224 47.41 33.33 7.85
C SER A 224 46.63 33.22 6.53
N SER A 225 47.41 32.94 5.49
CA SER A 225 47.17 32.16 4.27
C SER A 225 45.90 32.32 3.41
N SER A 226 46.20 32.73 2.17
CA SER A 226 45.75 32.16 0.89
C SER A 226 44.35 32.49 0.37
N ALA A 227 44.28 33.42 -0.59
CA ALA A 227 44.04 33.06 -2.00
C ALA A 227 44.08 34.31 -2.90
N LYS A 228 44.97 34.24 -3.86
CA LYS A 228 45.23 35.21 -4.93
C LYS A 228 43.99 35.34 -5.84
N ARG A 229 43.36 36.52 -5.91
CA ARG A 229 42.57 36.93 -7.09
C ARG A 229 43.00 38.33 -7.53
N MET A 230 43.72 38.33 -8.64
CA MET A 230 44.16 39.48 -9.41
C MET A 230 42.94 40.34 -9.78
N ARG A 231 42.86 41.58 -9.29
CA ARG A 231 42.04 42.62 -9.91
C ARG A 231 42.97 43.53 -10.70
N MET A 232 42.71 43.60 -11.99
CA MET A 232 43.49 44.35 -12.96
C MET A 232 43.30 45.85 -12.68
N SER A 233 44.41 46.53 -12.39
CA SER A 233 44.47 47.98 -12.24
C SER A 233 44.32 48.62 -13.62
N GLY A 234 43.25 49.39 -13.80
CA GLY A 234 43.11 50.36 -14.88
C GLY A 234 43.55 51.72 -14.37
N ASP A 235 44.75 52.10 -14.77
CA ASP A 235 45.35 53.42 -14.60
C ASP A 235 44.57 54.48 -15.41
N PHE A 236 44.11 55.54 -14.74
CA PHE A 236 43.88 56.83 -15.38
C PHE A 236 44.00 57.98 -14.35
N GLY A 237 45.16 58.63 -14.36
CA GLY A 237 45.26 60.08 -14.57
C GLY A 237 44.61 61.05 -13.56
N SER A 238 45.39 61.46 -12.58
CA SER A 238 45.62 62.84 -12.10
C SER A 238 44.52 63.93 -12.28
N GLY A 239 44.10 64.49 -11.13
CA GLY A 239 43.96 65.94 -10.97
C GLY A 239 42.54 66.49 -10.86
N SER A 240 42.06 66.69 -9.62
CA SER A 240 41.39 67.93 -9.17
C SER A 240 40.93 67.76 -7.73
N ALA A 241 41.19 68.75 -6.89
CA ALA A 241 40.54 68.92 -5.61
C ALA A 241 39.02 68.96 -5.82
N PHE A 242 38.30 68.01 -5.22
CA PHE A 242 36.87 68.10 -5.03
C PHE A 242 36.55 67.41 -3.71
N GLU A 243 36.18 68.23 -2.74
CA GLU A 243 35.15 68.00 -1.73
C GLU A 243 34.79 66.54 -1.44
N ALA A 244 35.09 66.10 -0.22
CA ALA A 244 34.60 64.83 0.30
C ALA A 244 33.08 64.73 0.04
N PRO A 245 32.58 63.70 -0.65
CA PRO A 245 31.15 63.55 -0.81
C PRO A 245 30.57 63.29 0.57
N ALA A 246 29.71 64.21 1.03
CA ALA A 246 28.85 63.99 2.17
C ALA A 246 28.17 62.61 2.03
N PRO A 247 27.92 61.88 3.14
CA PRO A 247 27.17 60.64 3.07
C PRO A 247 25.85 60.95 2.34
N ALA A 248 25.62 60.31 1.20
CA ALA A 248 24.43 60.52 0.41
C ALA A 248 23.21 60.18 1.29
N GLU A 249 22.60 61.21 1.86
CA GLU A 249 21.33 61.09 2.57
C GLU A 249 20.31 60.59 1.55
N LEU A 250 19.75 59.40 1.81
CA LEU A 250 18.77 58.75 0.95
C LEU A 250 17.68 59.76 0.59
N THR A 251 17.44 59.95 -0.71
CA THR A 251 16.34 60.81 -1.16
C THR A 251 15.01 60.27 -0.60
N GLN A 252 14.08 61.18 -0.29
CA GLN A 252 12.80 60.82 0.34
C GLN A 252 12.02 59.77 -0.48
N GLU A 253 12.19 59.78 -1.81
CA GLU A 253 11.67 58.77 -2.73
C GLU A 253 12.34 57.39 -2.59
N GLN A 254 13.67 57.34 -2.44
CA GLN A 254 14.40 56.08 -2.19
C GLN A 254 13.99 55.46 -0.85
N MET A 255 13.76 56.27 0.18
CA MET A 255 13.30 55.77 1.47
C MET A 255 11.88 55.19 1.40
N GLN A 256 11.00 55.78 0.59
CA GLN A 256 9.65 55.26 0.36
C GLN A 256 9.68 53.94 -0.42
N GLN A 257 10.55 53.83 -1.44
CA GLN A 257 10.80 52.58 -2.15
C GLN A 257 11.35 51.49 -1.22
N PHE A 258 12.32 51.81 -0.35
CA PHE A 258 12.82 50.85 0.64
C PHE A 258 11.75 50.39 1.63
N GLN A 259 10.84 51.28 2.05
CA GLN A 259 9.72 50.91 2.92
C GLN A 259 8.74 49.98 2.21
N GLU A 260 8.43 50.26 0.94
CA GLU A 260 7.56 49.43 0.12
C GLU A 260 8.18 48.06 -0.18
N GLU A 261 9.48 48.01 -0.53
CA GLU A 261 10.24 46.77 -0.74
C GLU A 261 10.33 45.93 0.54
N ASN A 262 10.55 46.56 1.70
CA ASN A 262 10.55 45.86 2.98
C ASN A 262 9.17 45.28 3.32
N HIS A 263 8.09 46.02 3.03
CA HIS A 263 6.74 45.55 3.23
C HIS A 263 6.40 44.38 2.29
N GLU A 264 6.77 44.46 1.02
CA GLU A 264 6.61 43.38 0.04
C GLU A 264 7.41 42.13 0.45
N LEU A 265 8.64 42.33 0.93
CA LEU A 265 9.50 41.25 1.40
C LEU A 265 8.90 40.54 2.63
N LEU A 266 8.39 41.30 3.60
CA LEU A 266 7.69 40.76 4.78
C LEU A 266 6.46 39.94 4.38
N LYS A 267 5.63 40.47 3.48
CA LYS A 267 4.45 39.76 2.98
C LYS A 267 4.83 38.46 2.28
N HIS A 268 5.87 38.48 1.45
CA HIS A 268 6.38 37.28 0.79
C HIS A 268 6.92 36.25 1.81
N TYR A 269 7.53 36.70 2.92
CA TYR A 269 7.93 35.78 3.99
C TYR A 269 6.75 35.15 4.71
N GLU A 270 5.71 35.93 5.02
CA GLU A 270 4.48 35.42 5.63
C GLU A 270 3.85 34.35 4.73
N ASP A 271 3.70 34.64 3.43
CA ASP A 271 3.15 33.70 2.44
C ASP A 271 3.99 32.41 2.34
N GLN A 272 5.32 32.51 2.36
CA GLN A 272 6.20 31.33 2.34
C GLN A 272 6.12 30.50 3.62
N LEU A 273 6.01 31.14 4.79
CA LEU A 273 5.85 30.43 6.06
C LEU A 273 4.53 29.68 6.10
N ASP A 274 3.45 30.26 5.59
CA ASP A 274 2.15 29.61 5.57
C ASP A 274 2.09 28.46 4.56
N GLN A 275 2.80 28.56 3.43
CA GLN A 275 3.00 27.43 2.52
C GLN A 275 3.75 26.27 3.20
N VAL A 276 4.87 26.56 3.87
CA VAL A 276 5.66 25.54 4.58
C VAL A 276 4.84 24.86 5.68
N LYS A 277 4.11 25.62 6.51
CA LYS A 277 3.24 25.06 7.55
C LYS A 277 2.13 24.17 6.97
N THR A 278 1.54 24.60 5.84
CA THR A 278 0.48 23.83 5.18
C THR A 278 1.03 22.53 4.60
N ALA A 279 2.21 22.57 3.97
CA ALA A 279 2.90 21.40 3.46
C ALA A 279 3.30 20.43 4.58
N GLU A 280 3.82 20.95 5.69
CA GLU A 280 4.18 20.18 6.89
C GLU A 280 2.96 19.45 7.47
N LYS A 281 1.85 20.16 7.71
CA LYS A 281 0.60 19.55 8.19
C LYS A 281 0.12 18.43 7.28
N SER A 282 0.18 18.69 5.97
CA SER A 282 -0.20 17.73 4.93
C SER A 282 0.65 16.45 4.96
N ILE A 283 1.97 16.61 5.12
CA ILE A 283 2.90 15.48 5.18
C ILE A 283 2.72 14.69 6.47
N LEU A 284 2.49 15.36 7.61
CA LEU A 284 2.19 14.70 8.88
C LEU A 284 0.94 13.82 8.77
N GLU A 285 -0.13 14.31 8.15
CA GLU A 285 -1.36 13.54 7.94
C GLU A 285 -1.13 12.32 7.03
N ILE A 286 -0.35 12.47 5.95
CA ILE A 286 0.01 11.33 5.08
C ILE A 286 0.91 10.34 5.83
N SER A 287 1.87 10.82 6.62
CA SER A 287 2.79 9.99 7.38
C SER A 287 2.05 9.19 8.46
N GLU A 288 1.03 9.79 9.09
CA GLU A 288 0.15 9.08 10.01
C GLU A 288 -0.62 7.97 9.29
N LEU A 289 -1.26 8.27 8.14
CA LEU A 289 -1.95 7.27 7.33
C LEU A 289 -0.99 6.15 6.89
N HIS A 290 0.19 6.51 6.40
CA HIS A 290 1.20 5.55 5.95
C HIS A 290 1.70 4.67 7.08
N SER A 291 2.02 5.26 8.24
CA SER A 291 2.45 4.54 9.44
C SER A 291 1.39 3.55 9.94
N THR A 292 0.13 4.00 10.01
CA THR A 292 -0.99 3.13 10.41
C THR A 292 -1.20 1.98 9.43
N LEU A 293 -1.13 2.25 8.12
CA LEU A 293 -1.25 1.23 7.08
C LEU A 293 -0.09 0.22 7.17
N HIS A 294 1.15 0.69 7.34
CA HIS A 294 2.34 -0.16 7.49
C HIS A 294 2.26 -1.05 8.73
N ALA A 295 1.88 -0.49 9.89
CA ALA A 295 1.68 -1.26 11.12
C ALA A 295 0.58 -2.32 10.94
N ASN A 296 -0.54 -1.95 10.30
CA ASN A 296 -1.63 -2.87 10.01
C ASN A 296 -1.22 -4.00 9.05
N LEU A 297 -0.34 -3.73 8.08
CA LEU A 297 0.21 -4.75 7.17
C LEU A 297 1.06 -5.76 7.92
N GLN A 298 1.94 -5.29 8.81
CA GLN A 298 2.81 -6.17 9.58
C GLN A 298 1.99 -7.11 10.47
N GLN A 299 1.04 -6.56 11.24
CA GLN A 299 0.13 -7.35 12.06
C GLN A 299 -0.70 -8.34 11.24
N GLN A 300 -1.18 -7.94 10.06
CA GLN A 300 -1.96 -8.83 9.19
C GLN A 300 -1.12 -9.93 8.56
N SER A 301 0.16 -9.68 8.23
CA SER A 301 1.03 -10.71 7.66
C SER A 301 1.21 -11.90 8.62
N GLU A 302 1.45 -11.62 9.90
CA GLU A 302 1.59 -12.65 10.93
C GLU A 302 0.31 -13.47 11.10
N HIS A 303 -0.86 -12.80 11.07
CA HIS A 303 -2.15 -13.47 11.17
C HIS A 303 -2.46 -14.33 9.94
N ILE A 304 -2.12 -13.86 8.73
CA ILE A 304 -2.29 -14.62 7.49
C ILE A 304 -1.39 -15.85 7.48
N ASP A 305 -0.14 -15.74 7.94
CA ASP A 305 0.76 -16.89 8.05
C ASP A 305 0.18 -17.97 8.98
N GLN A 306 -0.42 -17.57 10.10
CA GLN A 306 -1.15 -18.48 10.97
C GLN A 306 -2.36 -19.11 10.27
N LEU A 307 -3.18 -18.33 9.59
CA LEU A 307 -4.34 -18.86 8.85
C LEU A 307 -3.96 -19.82 7.72
N VAL A 308 -2.88 -19.53 7.00
CA VAL A 308 -2.36 -20.40 5.94
C VAL A 308 -1.87 -21.71 6.55
N GLN A 309 -1.10 -21.65 7.64
CA GLN A 309 -0.65 -22.84 8.35
C GLN A 309 -1.82 -23.67 8.88
N ASP A 310 -2.82 -23.03 9.48
CA ASP A 310 -4.04 -23.66 9.95
C ASP A 310 -4.81 -24.32 8.80
N SER A 311 -4.86 -23.68 7.64
CA SER A 311 -5.52 -24.22 6.46
C SER A 311 -4.78 -25.47 5.95
N TYR A 312 -3.45 -25.45 5.95
CA TYR A 312 -2.61 -26.59 5.56
C TYR A 312 -2.85 -27.77 6.51
N LEU A 313 -2.74 -27.54 7.82
CA LEU A 313 -2.99 -28.56 8.84
C LEU A 313 -4.42 -29.11 8.77
N ALA A 314 -5.43 -28.26 8.55
CA ALA A 314 -6.80 -28.70 8.39
C ALA A 314 -6.97 -29.60 7.16
N THR A 315 -6.40 -29.24 6.01
CA THR A 315 -6.46 -30.08 4.80
C THR A 315 -5.71 -31.40 4.96
N GLU A 316 -4.56 -31.41 5.63
CA GLU A 316 -3.79 -32.63 5.90
C GLU A 316 -4.54 -33.58 6.84
N ASN A 317 -5.10 -33.03 7.94
CA ASN A 317 -5.87 -33.80 8.91
C ASN A 317 -7.12 -34.42 8.28
N LEU A 318 -7.81 -33.69 7.41
CA LEU A 318 -8.93 -34.22 6.64
C LEU A 318 -8.51 -35.34 5.68
N GLY A 319 -7.37 -35.19 5.01
CA GLY A 319 -6.85 -36.23 4.12
C GLY A 319 -6.53 -37.52 4.87
N LYS A 320 -5.89 -37.42 6.03
CA LYS A 320 -5.62 -38.56 6.93
C LYS A 320 -6.92 -39.15 7.48
N GLY A 321 -7.84 -38.32 7.96
CA GLY A 321 -9.15 -38.75 8.46
C GLY A 321 -9.98 -39.49 7.42
N ASN A 322 -10.05 -39.00 6.18
CA ASN A 322 -10.77 -39.68 5.11
C ASN A 322 -10.14 -41.04 4.76
N LYS A 323 -8.80 -41.13 4.79
CA LYS A 323 -8.08 -42.40 4.60
C LYS A 323 -8.36 -43.40 5.73
N GLU A 324 -8.48 -42.92 6.97
CA GLU A 324 -8.85 -43.75 8.12
C GLU A 324 -10.31 -44.19 8.06
N LEU A 325 -11.24 -43.31 7.67
CA LEU A 325 -12.64 -43.65 7.44
C LEU A 325 -12.79 -44.72 6.34
N LYS A 326 -12.04 -44.58 5.24
CA LYS A 326 -12.02 -45.60 4.18
C LYS A 326 -11.49 -46.95 4.69
N ARG A 327 -10.37 -46.94 5.41
CA ARG A 327 -9.82 -48.16 6.06
C ARG A 327 -10.76 -48.78 7.09
N ALA A 328 -11.50 -47.95 7.84
CA ALA A 328 -12.50 -48.40 8.80
C ALA A 328 -13.72 -49.01 8.09
N SER A 329 -14.14 -48.45 6.95
CA SER A 329 -15.22 -49.00 6.12
C SER A 329 -14.87 -50.32 5.44
N GLU A 330 -13.59 -50.52 5.10
CA GLU A 330 -13.08 -51.77 4.49
C GLU A 330 -12.94 -52.91 5.51
N ARG A 331 -12.82 -52.59 6.81
CA ARG A 331 -12.84 -53.60 7.86
C ARG A 331 -14.26 -54.12 8.03
N ARG A 332 -14.49 -55.39 7.70
CA ARG A 332 -15.76 -56.09 8.02
C ARG A 332 -16.06 -55.87 9.49
N SER A 333 -17.26 -55.34 9.77
CA SER A 333 -17.67 -54.98 11.12
C SER A 333 -17.54 -56.19 12.04
N THR A 334 -16.73 -56.05 13.10
CA THR A 334 -16.61 -57.06 14.16
C THR A 334 -17.98 -57.37 14.77
N ALA A 335 -18.88 -56.39 14.80
CA ALA A 335 -20.27 -56.58 15.22
C ALA A 335 -21.07 -57.45 14.23
N GLN A 336 -20.88 -57.30 12.91
CA GLN A 336 -21.48 -58.20 11.93
C GLN A 336 -20.92 -59.62 12.07
N ALA A 337 -19.61 -59.78 12.29
CA ALA A 337 -19.00 -61.08 12.52
C ALA A 337 -19.55 -61.76 13.79
N LEU A 338 -19.72 -61.00 14.88
CA LEU A 338 -20.32 -61.51 16.13
C LEU A 338 -21.81 -61.87 15.94
N PHE A 339 -22.58 -61.05 15.23
CA PHE A 339 -23.98 -61.33 14.93
C PHE A 339 -24.15 -62.60 14.09
N TYR A 340 -23.37 -62.75 13.01
CA TYR A 340 -23.41 -63.99 12.21
C TYR A 340 -22.88 -65.19 13.00
N SER A 341 -21.89 -65.00 13.87
CA SER A 341 -21.39 -66.06 14.75
C SER A 341 -22.45 -66.52 15.75
N THR A 342 -23.22 -65.61 16.35
CA THR A 342 -24.28 -65.98 17.30
C THR A 342 -25.47 -66.61 16.58
N VAL A 343 -25.87 -66.09 15.41
CA VAL A 343 -26.92 -66.69 14.58
C VAL A 343 -26.53 -68.11 14.13
N ALA A 344 -25.28 -68.30 13.70
CA ALA A 344 -24.77 -69.62 13.32
C ALA A 344 -24.74 -70.60 14.52
N PHE A 345 -24.28 -70.12 15.69
CA PHE A 345 -24.26 -70.92 16.91
C PHE A 345 -25.66 -71.33 17.39
N CYS A 346 -26.62 -70.40 17.40
CA CYS A 346 -28.00 -70.71 17.74
C CYS A 346 -28.63 -71.68 16.73
N SER A 347 -28.38 -71.50 15.43
CA SER A 347 -28.89 -72.42 14.40
C SER A 347 -28.30 -73.82 14.55
N PHE A 348 -27.02 -73.92 14.90
CA PHE A 348 -26.37 -75.20 15.18
C PHE A 348 -26.98 -75.90 16.39
N LEU A 349 -27.25 -75.19 17.48
CA LEU A 349 -27.90 -75.76 18.67
C LEU A 349 -29.30 -76.30 18.37
N VAL A 350 -30.10 -75.59 17.58
CA VAL A 350 -31.45 -76.05 17.18
C VAL A 350 -31.38 -77.33 16.34
N VAL A 351 -30.43 -77.42 15.40
CA VAL A 351 -30.25 -78.63 14.58
C VAL A 351 -29.75 -79.80 15.44
N TRP A 352 -28.84 -79.54 16.37
CA TRP A 352 -28.32 -80.56 17.29
C TRP A 352 -29.43 -81.14 18.19
N ASP A 353 -30.28 -80.27 18.74
CA ASP A 353 -31.43 -80.66 19.57
C ASP A 353 -32.52 -81.41 18.78
N PHE A 354 -32.55 -81.29 17.45
CA PHE A 354 -33.48 -82.03 16.60
C PHE A 354 -33.01 -83.45 16.26
N PHE A 355 -31.69 -83.72 16.31
CA PHE A 355 -31.10 -85.00 15.91
C PHE A 355 -30.80 -85.95 17.08
N ILE A 356 -30.73 -85.43 18.31
CA ILE A 356 -30.71 -86.18 19.58
C ILE A 356 -32.12 -86.23 20.16
#